data_AF-A0A0R1YSH7-F1
#
_entry.id   AF-A0A0R1YSH7-F1
#
_cell.length_a   1.000
_cell.length_b   1.000
_cell.length_c   1.000
_cell.angle_alpha   90.00
_cell.angle_beta   90.00
_cell.angle_gamma   90.00
#
_symmetry.space_group_name_H-M   'P 1'
#
loop_
_entity.id
_entity.type
_entity.pdbx_description
1 polymer ?
#
loop_
_entity_poly.entity_id
_entity_poly.type
_entity_poly.pdbx_seq_one_letter_code
_entity_poly.pdbx_strand_id
1 'polypeptide(L)'
;MTYTIKQIGYALTVLLGCLSLAIFMTVNSVWLFDLNMGPLHLGEVTGLTRSQMHAEYMRMINYIQNPFNHSLKFEYFLSSNAGLQHFKDVRHLVMFNNLMMVIFVPLTVFCLWRLTKKSLTWLLITPIKVVVSLSLVIIAMMLINFEQVFIFFHELLFRNRDWIFDPNSDPVINMLPDTFFLECFGLFFGLFLALNVMIYVLAKRSLDVKPSDR
;
A
#
# COMPACT_ATOMS: atom_id res chain seq x y z
N MET A 1 -23.41 -22.66 1.78
CA MET A 1 -22.67 -22.85 3.04
C MET A 1 -22.58 -21.49 3.70
N THR A 2 -23.38 -21.23 4.74
CA THR A 2 -23.47 -19.91 5.37
C THR A 2 -22.31 -19.75 6.35
N TYR A 3 -21.41 -18.78 6.13
CA TYR A 3 -20.32 -18.50 7.06
C TYR A 3 -20.88 -17.95 8.36
N THR A 4 -20.40 -18.46 9.50
CA THR A 4 -20.73 -17.89 10.80
C THR A 4 -20.04 -16.53 10.96
N ILE A 5 -20.64 -15.62 11.73
CA ILE A 5 -20.09 -14.28 12.02
C ILE A 5 -18.62 -14.36 12.48
N LYS A 6 -18.28 -15.37 13.28
CA LYS A 6 -16.92 -15.60 13.77
C LYS A 6 -15.92 -15.92 12.64
N GLN A 7 -16.34 -16.67 11.62
CA GLN A 7 -15.50 -17.03 10.48
C GLN A 7 -15.20 -15.81 9.60
N ILE A 8 -16.21 -14.96 9.37
CA ILE A 8 -16.05 -13.70 8.65
C ILE A 8 -15.07 -12.79 9.42
N GLY A 9 -15.20 -12.71 10.75
CA GLY A 9 -14.29 -11.94 11.59
C GLY A 9 -12.82 -12.36 11.48
N TYR A 10 -12.53 -13.67 11.48
CA TYR A 10 -11.15 -14.15 11.26
C TYR A 10 -10.61 -13.77 9.88
N ALA A 11 -11.40 -13.99 8.83
CA ALA A 11 -10.99 -13.68 7.47
C ALA A 11 -10.70 -12.18 7.29
N LEU A 12 -11.61 -11.32 7.74
CA LEU A 12 -11.43 -9.87 7.67
C LEU A 12 -10.19 -9.41 8.45
N THR A 13 -9.97 -9.95 9.65
CA THR A 13 -8.78 -9.62 10.46
C THR A 13 -7.49 -9.93 9.71
N VAL A 14 -7.39 -11.13 9.15
CA VAL A 14 -6.21 -11.57 8.39
C VAL A 14 -6.00 -10.71 7.15
N LEU A 15 -7.08 -10.46 6.37
CA LEU A 15 -7.01 -9.67 5.14
C LEU A 15 -6.61 -8.21 5.42
N LEU A 16 -7.16 -7.59 6.47
CA LEU A 16 -6.80 -6.24 6.89
C LEU A 16 -5.36 -6.16 7.40
N GLY A 17 -4.87 -7.19 8.08
CA GLY A 17 -3.47 -7.28 8.49
C GLY A 17 -2.51 -7.36 7.29
N CYS A 18 -2.82 -8.21 6.30
CA CYS A 18 -2.04 -8.30 5.07
C CYS A 18 -2.07 -6.99 4.26
N LEU A 19 -3.25 -6.36 4.15
CA LEU A 19 -3.44 -5.11 3.42
C LEU A 19 -2.61 -3.98 4.05
N SER A 20 -2.79 -3.77 5.34
CA SER A 20 -2.12 -2.67 6.05
C SER A 20 -0.61 -2.84 6.12
N LEU A 21 -0.11 -4.07 6.24
CA LEU A 21 1.31 -4.39 6.16
C LEU A 21 1.88 -4.11 4.76
N ALA A 22 1.20 -4.53 3.70
CA ALA A 22 1.66 -4.29 2.33
C ALA A 22 1.72 -2.80 2.00
N ILE A 23 0.72 -2.00 2.41
CA ILE A 23 0.73 -0.54 2.27
C ILE A 23 1.91 0.05 3.05
N PHE A 24 2.09 -0.34 4.31
CA PHE A 24 3.17 0.18 5.15
C PHE A 24 4.55 -0.09 4.55
N MET A 25 4.79 -1.31 4.09
CA MET A 25 6.06 -1.69 3.45
C MET A 25 6.31 -0.92 2.15
N THR A 26 5.25 -0.65 1.38
CA THR A 26 5.34 0.13 0.13
C THR A 26 5.64 1.61 0.41
N VAL A 27 4.96 2.23 1.37
CA VAL A 27 5.25 3.64 1.75
C VAL A 27 6.68 3.79 2.27
N ASN A 28 7.22 2.78 2.95
CA ASN A 28 8.57 2.78 3.50
C ASN A 28 9.65 2.29 2.52
N SER A 29 9.33 1.99 1.27
CA SER A 29 10.31 1.56 0.27
C SER A 29 11.07 2.73 -0.36
N VAL A 30 11.81 3.50 0.45
CA VAL A 30 12.66 4.62 -0.03
C VAL A 30 13.66 4.15 -1.08
N TRP A 31 14.15 2.92 -0.93
CA TRP A 31 15.04 2.29 -1.91
C TRP A 31 14.43 2.21 -3.32
N LEU A 32 13.10 2.08 -3.44
CA LEU A 32 12.44 2.01 -4.75
C LEU A 32 12.55 3.35 -5.46
N PHE A 33 12.40 4.46 -4.72
CA PHE A 33 12.60 5.80 -5.26
C PHE A 33 14.07 6.01 -5.69
N ASP A 34 15.03 5.62 -4.85
CA ASP A 34 16.46 5.77 -5.16
C ASP A 34 16.88 4.99 -6.42
N LEU A 35 16.34 3.79 -6.62
CA LEU A 35 16.59 2.99 -7.82
C LEU A 35 16.02 3.64 -9.09
N ASN A 36 14.92 4.38 -8.97
CA ASN A 36 14.21 5.01 -10.08
C ASN A 36 14.80 6.36 -10.52
N MET A 37 15.60 7.03 -9.68
CA MET A 37 16.17 8.35 -10.01
C MET A 37 16.96 8.36 -11.32
N GLY A 38 17.71 7.29 -11.59
CA GLY A 38 18.49 7.14 -12.82
C GLY A 38 17.62 6.78 -14.03
N PRO A 39 16.92 5.63 -14.01
CA PRO A 39 16.09 5.16 -15.13
C PRO A 39 15.02 6.17 -15.58
N LEU A 40 14.46 6.95 -14.65
CA LEU A 40 13.45 7.96 -14.96
C LEU A 40 14.02 9.36 -15.24
N HIS A 41 15.36 9.49 -15.33
CA HIS A 41 16.05 10.76 -15.60
C HIS A 41 15.63 11.91 -14.68
N LEU A 42 15.28 11.62 -13.41
CA LEU A 42 14.66 12.61 -12.51
C LEU A 42 15.55 13.83 -12.27
N GLY A 43 16.87 13.66 -12.28
CA GLY A 43 17.81 14.77 -12.12
C GLY A 43 17.77 15.77 -13.27
N GLU A 44 17.52 15.31 -14.51
CA GLU A 44 17.40 16.17 -15.69
C GLU A 44 16.08 16.95 -15.66
N VAL A 45 14.98 16.29 -15.27
CA VAL A 45 13.65 16.91 -15.24
C VAL A 45 13.50 17.88 -14.06
N THR A 46 14.06 17.55 -12.90
CA THR A 46 13.95 18.38 -11.69
C THR A 46 15.06 19.43 -11.57
N GLY A 47 16.18 19.24 -12.27
CA GLY A 47 17.40 20.05 -12.10
C GLY A 47 18.14 19.80 -10.77
N LEU A 48 17.77 18.76 -10.02
CA LEU A 48 18.34 18.45 -8.71
C LEU A 48 19.36 17.31 -8.76
N THR A 49 20.32 17.35 -7.85
CA THR A 49 21.23 16.22 -7.62
C THR A 49 20.51 15.06 -6.92
N ARG A 50 21.06 13.83 -7.03
CA ARG A 50 20.50 12.65 -6.33
C ARG A 50 20.34 12.85 -4.83
N SER A 51 21.31 13.48 -4.17
CA SER A 51 21.23 13.76 -2.73
C SER A 51 20.13 14.76 -2.38
N GLN A 52 19.90 15.77 -3.21
CA GLN A 52 18.81 16.73 -3.02
C GLN A 52 17.46 16.04 -3.20
N MET A 53 17.27 15.27 -4.27
CA MET A 53 16.03 14.50 -4.50
C MET A 53 15.75 13.52 -3.36
N HIS A 54 16.76 12.77 -2.91
CA HIS A 54 16.64 11.88 -1.76
C HIS A 54 16.18 12.63 -0.51
N ALA A 55 16.79 13.79 -0.22
CA ALA A 55 16.40 14.61 0.92
C ALA A 55 14.95 15.12 0.83
N GLU A 56 14.50 15.58 -0.35
CA GLU A 56 13.12 16.02 -0.55
C GLU A 56 12.12 14.86 -0.42
N TYR A 57 12.44 13.69 -0.97
CA TYR A 57 11.61 12.49 -0.80
C TYR A 57 11.53 12.09 0.68
N MET A 58 12.66 12.10 1.40
CA MET A 58 12.68 11.81 2.84
C MET A 58 11.90 12.83 3.67
N ARG A 59 11.91 14.13 3.30
CA ARG A 59 11.04 15.14 3.94
C ARG A 59 9.57 14.81 3.76
N MET A 60 9.16 14.42 2.55
CA MET A 60 7.80 13.99 2.26
C MET A 60 7.41 12.75 3.07
N ILE A 61 8.23 11.69 3.05
CA ILE A 61 7.99 10.45 3.81
C ILE A 61 7.91 10.74 5.32
N ASN A 62 8.81 11.56 5.86
CA ASN A 62 8.76 11.95 7.26
C ASN A 62 7.47 12.74 7.58
N TYR A 63 7.04 13.66 6.71
CA TYR A 63 5.79 14.40 6.93
C TYR A 63 4.55 13.50 6.96
N ILE A 64 4.42 12.56 6.03
CA ILE A 64 3.23 11.70 5.96
C ILE A 64 3.20 10.62 7.05
N GLN A 65 4.35 10.27 7.63
CA GLN A 65 4.44 9.22 8.66
C GLN A 65 4.58 9.73 10.10
N ASN A 66 5.21 10.90 10.32
CA ASN A 66 5.53 11.38 11.66
C ASN A 66 4.38 12.21 12.26
N PRO A 67 3.72 11.76 13.35
CA PRO A 67 2.60 12.48 13.95
C PRO A 67 2.99 13.86 14.51
N PHE A 68 4.27 14.08 14.81
CA PHE A 68 4.79 15.33 15.39
C PHE A 68 5.27 16.35 14.35
N ASN A 69 5.36 15.97 13.06
CA ASN A 69 5.71 16.91 12.01
C ASN A 69 4.44 17.60 11.51
N HIS A 70 4.22 18.89 11.80
CA HIS A 70 2.93 19.54 11.50
C HIS A 70 2.86 20.22 10.12
N SER A 71 3.98 20.50 9.47
CA SER A 71 4.02 21.24 8.21
C SER A 71 5.01 20.62 7.23
N LEU A 72 4.58 20.44 5.99
CA LEU A 72 5.48 20.09 4.89
C LEU A 72 6.08 21.36 4.31
N LYS A 73 7.41 21.40 4.20
CA LYS A 73 8.14 22.46 3.51
C LYS A 73 9.28 21.83 2.74
N PHE A 74 9.15 21.82 1.42
CA PHE A 74 10.22 21.44 0.52
C PHE A 74 11.29 22.54 0.50
N GLU A 75 12.54 22.15 0.31
CA GLU A 75 13.68 23.07 0.21
C GLU A 75 13.87 23.56 -1.23
N TYR A 76 13.61 22.68 -2.20
CA TYR A 76 13.88 22.91 -3.62
C TYR A 76 12.64 23.08 -4.48
N PHE A 77 11.46 22.77 -3.94
CA PHE A 77 10.20 22.86 -4.68
C PHE A 77 9.27 23.91 -4.07
N LEU A 78 8.61 24.68 -4.94
CA LEU A 78 7.44 25.46 -4.55
C LEU A 78 6.29 24.51 -4.19
N SER A 79 5.34 25.01 -3.41
CA SER A 79 4.13 24.26 -3.09
C SER A 79 2.96 25.21 -3.00
N SER A 80 1.93 24.94 -3.79
CA SER A 80 0.66 25.63 -3.68
C SER A 80 -0.09 25.19 -2.42
N ASN A 81 -1.10 25.97 -2.03
CA ASN A 81 -1.98 25.57 -0.93
C ASN A 81 -2.74 24.27 -1.24
N ALA A 82 -3.10 24.03 -2.50
CA ALA A 82 -3.75 22.81 -2.94
C ALA A 82 -2.78 21.61 -2.82
N GLY A 83 -1.56 21.72 -3.33
CA GLY A 83 -0.56 20.66 -3.22
C GLY A 83 -0.26 20.28 -1.77
N LEU A 84 -0.08 21.26 -0.89
CA LEU A 84 0.10 21.02 0.55
C LEU A 84 -1.14 20.38 1.20
N GLN A 85 -2.35 20.77 0.78
CA GLN A 85 -3.59 20.16 1.26
C GLN A 85 -3.69 18.69 0.82
N HIS A 86 -3.29 18.35 -0.41
CA HIS A 86 -3.23 16.96 -0.85
C HIS A 86 -2.26 16.11 -0.02
N PHE A 87 -1.04 16.60 0.23
CA PHE A 87 -0.09 15.90 1.11
C PHE A 87 -0.64 15.68 2.53
N LYS A 88 -1.42 16.65 3.04
CA LYS A 88 -2.10 16.52 4.33
C LYS A 88 -3.18 15.44 4.30
N ASP A 89 -3.95 15.33 3.22
CA ASP A 89 -4.96 14.28 3.05
C ASP A 89 -4.30 12.89 2.97
N VAL A 90 -3.24 12.74 2.18
CA VAL A 90 -2.43 11.52 2.09
C VAL A 90 -1.86 11.14 3.46
N ARG A 91 -1.33 12.12 4.21
CA ARG A 91 -0.84 11.90 5.58
C ARG A 91 -1.90 11.27 6.48
N HIS A 92 -3.14 11.75 6.47
CA HIS A 92 -4.19 11.16 7.29
C HIS A 92 -4.43 9.69 6.93
N LEU A 93 -4.44 9.35 5.63
CA LEU A 93 -4.60 7.97 5.16
C LEU A 93 -3.42 7.09 5.58
N VAL A 94 -2.18 7.58 5.45
CA VAL A 94 -0.96 6.86 5.84
C VAL A 94 -0.92 6.63 7.35
N MET A 95 -1.21 7.66 8.15
CA MET A 95 -1.27 7.53 9.62
C MET A 95 -2.37 6.57 10.07
N PHE A 96 -3.54 6.62 9.43
CA PHE A 96 -4.62 5.67 9.66
C PHE A 96 -4.19 4.24 9.32
N ASN A 97 -3.55 4.03 8.16
CA ASN A 97 -3.01 2.73 7.78
C ASN A 97 -1.99 2.22 8.82
N ASN A 98 -1.09 3.07 9.29
CA ASN A 98 -0.07 2.68 10.27
C ASN A 98 -0.70 2.24 11.59
N LEU A 99 -1.76 2.94 12.05
CA LEU A 99 -2.55 2.50 13.20
C LEU A 99 -3.22 1.14 12.95
N MET A 100 -3.83 0.95 11.78
CA MET A 100 -4.44 -0.33 11.41
C MET A 100 -3.41 -1.46 11.37
N MET A 101 -2.21 -1.20 10.87
CA MET A 101 -1.12 -2.18 10.81
C MET A 101 -0.68 -2.62 12.22
N VAL A 102 -0.48 -1.67 13.14
CA VAL A 102 -0.14 -1.96 14.54
C VAL A 102 -1.21 -2.82 15.23
N ILE A 103 -2.49 -2.66 14.88
CA ILE A 103 -3.59 -3.44 15.45
C ILE A 103 -3.75 -4.80 14.76
N PHE A 104 -3.87 -4.80 13.42
CA PHE A 104 -4.28 -5.97 12.66
C PHE A 104 -3.15 -6.96 12.39
N VAL A 105 -1.88 -6.55 12.35
CA VAL A 105 -0.78 -7.50 12.17
C VAL A 105 -0.64 -8.45 13.36
N PRO A 106 -0.57 -7.99 14.63
CA PRO A 106 -0.57 -8.88 15.79
C PRO A 106 -1.84 -9.74 15.88
N LEU A 107 -3.01 -9.16 15.58
CA LEU A 107 -4.27 -9.91 15.55
C LEU A 107 -4.27 -10.98 14.47
N THR A 108 -3.68 -10.71 13.31
CA THR A 108 -3.51 -11.69 12.22
C THR A 108 -2.65 -12.85 12.70
N VAL A 109 -1.50 -12.58 13.32
CA VAL A 109 -0.64 -13.63 13.89
C VAL A 109 -1.39 -14.46 14.94
N PHE A 110 -2.10 -13.81 15.86
CA PHE A 110 -2.92 -14.50 16.85
C PHE A 110 -4.03 -15.36 16.22
N CYS A 111 -4.74 -14.82 15.23
CA CYS A 111 -5.80 -15.54 14.51
C CYS A 111 -5.25 -16.76 13.78
N LEU A 112 -4.12 -16.61 13.07
CA LEU A 112 -3.46 -17.72 12.39
C LEU A 112 -3.01 -18.79 13.38
N TRP A 113 -2.44 -18.42 14.52
CA TRP A 113 -2.08 -19.36 15.58
C TRP A 113 -3.31 -20.12 16.11
N ARG A 114 -4.41 -19.42 16.43
CA ARG A 114 -5.65 -20.03 16.92
C ARG A 114 -6.28 -20.98 15.89
N LEU A 115 -6.33 -20.57 14.63
CA LEU A 115 -6.90 -21.37 13.55
C LEU A 115 -6.06 -22.61 13.28
N THR A 116 -4.73 -22.49 13.33
CA THR A 116 -3.81 -23.63 13.16
C THR A 116 -4.01 -24.63 14.30
N LYS A 117 -4.06 -24.16 15.56
CA LYS A 117 -4.29 -25.03 16.73
C LYS A 117 -5.63 -25.76 16.70
N LYS A 118 -6.63 -25.22 16.00
CA LYS A 118 -7.95 -25.84 15.86
C LYS A 118 -8.13 -26.58 14.54
N SER A 119 -7.11 -26.65 13.68
CA SER A 119 -7.20 -27.22 12.33
C SER A 119 -8.30 -26.57 11.47
N LEU A 120 -8.49 -25.25 11.63
CA LEU A 120 -9.55 -24.45 10.99
C LEU A 120 -8.99 -23.43 9.97
N THR A 121 -7.71 -23.51 9.61
CA THR A 121 -7.09 -22.59 8.63
C THR A 121 -7.73 -22.66 7.24
N TRP A 122 -8.38 -23.77 6.89
CA TRP A 122 -9.15 -23.90 5.64
C TRP A 122 -10.24 -22.84 5.45
N LEU A 123 -10.72 -22.22 6.54
CA LEU A 123 -11.69 -21.12 6.50
C LEU A 123 -11.17 -19.89 5.74
N LEU A 124 -9.84 -19.73 5.66
CA LEU A 124 -9.21 -18.59 4.99
C LEU A 124 -9.10 -18.79 3.46
N ILE A 125 -9.29 -20.01 2.96
CA ILE A 125 -9.10 -20.36 1.54
C ILE A 125 -10.02 -19.54 0.63
N THR A 126 -11.33 -19.54 0.89
CA THR A 126 -12.29 -18.84 0.03
C THR A 126 -12.11 -17.32 0.07
N PRO A 127 -12.02 -16.66 1.25
CA PRO A 127 -11.75 -15.23 1.30
C PRO A 127 -10.46 -14.83 0.58
N ILE A 128 -9.38 -15.59 0.74
CA ILE A 128 -8.11 -15.33 0.05
C ILE A 128 -8.28 -15.48 -1.47
N LYS A 129 -8.96 -16.53 -1.95
CA LYS A 129 -9.22 -16.71 -3.39
C LYS A 129 -9.98 -15.52 -3.97
N VAL A 130 -11.00 -15.02 -3.27
CA VAL A 130 -11.78 -13.85 -3.72
C VAL A 130 -10.89 -12.62 -3.83
N VAL A 131 -10.14 -12.31 -2.77
CA VAL A 131 -9.28 -11.12 -2.74
C VAL A 131 -8.15 -11.20 -3.77
N VAL A 132 -7.48 -12.36 -3.89
CA VAL A 132 -6.44 -12.59 -4.91
C VAL A 132 -7.03 -12.43 -6.31
N SER A 133 -8.20 -12.99 -6.58
CA SER A 133 -8.85 -12.86 -7.91
C SER A 133 -9.19 -11.40 -8.22
N LEU A 134 -9.74 -10.66 -7.24
CA LEU A 134 -10.01 -9.23 -7.39
C LEU A 134 -8.73 -8.43 -7.64
N SER A 135 -7.65 -8.70 -6.90
CA SER A 135 -6.36 -8.07 -7.12
C SER A 135 -5.83 -8.33 -8.53
N LEU A 136 -5.93 -9.55 -9.04
CA LEU A 136 -5.50 -9.88 -10.41
C LEU A 136 -6.31 -9.12 -11.47
N VAL A 137 -7.62 -8.93 -11.26
CA VAL A 137 -8.45 -8.10 -12.15
C VAL A 137 -7.98 -6.64 -12.14
N ILE A 138 -7.72 -6.07 -10.96
CA ILE A 138 -7.23 -4.68 -10.86
C ILE A 138 -5.85 -4.54 -11.53
N ILE A 139 -4.94 -5.49 -11.31
CA ILE A 139 -3.63 -5.52 -11.97
C ILE A 139 -3.81 -5.57 -13.49
N ALA A 140 -4.72 -6.41 -14.01
CA ALA A 140 -4.99 -6.47 -15.44
C ALA A 140 -5.51 -5.13 -15.99
N MET A 141 -6.38 -4.44 -15.26
CA MET A 141 -6.84 -3.09 -15.65
C MET A 141 -5.70 -2.08 -15.67
N MET A 142 -4.82 -2.11 -14.68
CA MET A 142 -3.64 -1.23 -14.62
C MET A 142 -2.67 -1.48 -15.80
N LEU A 143 -2.50 -2.73 -16.22
CA LEU A 143 -1.65 -3.06 -17.38
C LEU A 143 -2.24 -2.56 -18.71
N ILE A 144 -3.56 -2.37 -18.78
CA ILE A 144 -4.23 -1.83 -19.97
C ILE A 144 -4.18 -0.30 -19.97
N ASN A 145 -4.52 0.33 -18.84
CA ASN A 145 -4.52 1.79 -18.72
C ASN A 145 -4.28 2.21 -17.26
N PHE A 146 -3.01 2.41 -16.90
CA PHE A 146 -2.64 2.82 -15.56
C PHE A 146 -3.16 4.21 -15.20
N GLU A 147 -3.08 5.18 -16.12
CA GLU A 147 -3.50 6.56 -15.89
C GLU A 147 -4.97 6.64 -15.45
N GLN A 148 -5.87 5.95 -16.15
CA GLN A 148 -7.29 5.95 -15.81
C GLN A 148 -7.56 5.28 -14.45
N VAL A 149 -6.83 4.21 -14.12
CA VAL A 149 -6.93 3.56 -12.81
C VAL A 149 -6.38 4.48 -11.71
N PHE A 150 -5.29 5.19 -11.98
CA PHE A 150 -4.69 6.15 -11.07
C PHE A 150 -5.64 7.32 -10.78
N ILE A 151 -6.30 7.88 -11.79
CA ILE A 151 -7.34 8.90 -11.63
C ILE A 151 -8.50 8.36 -10.78
N PHE A 152 -9.04 7.18 -11.13
CA PHE A 152 -10.14 6.57 -10.37
C PHE A 152 -9.77 6.31 -8.90
N PHE A 153 -8.54 5.87 -8.64
CA PHE A 153 -8.02 5.71 -7.29
C PHE A 153 -8.04 7.03 -6.50
N HIS A 154 -7.65 8.14 -7.13
CA HIS A 154 -7.70 9.46 -6.49
C HIS A 154 -9.13 9.93 -6.25
N GLU A 155 -10.03 9.78 -7.23
CA GLU A 155 -11.45 10.14 -7.07
C GLU A 155 -12.16 9.32 -5.99
N LEU A 156 -11.74 8.08 -5.78
CA LEU A 156 -12.27 7.22 -4.72
C LEU A 156 -11.83 7.69 -3.32
N LEU A 157 -10.58 8.15 -3.18
CA LEU A 157 -9.99 8.53 -1.89
C LEU A 157 -10.18 10.00 -1.52
N PHE A 158 -10.25 10.88 -2.51
CA PHE A 158 -10.28 12.33 -2.32
C PHE A 158 -11.55 12.92 -2.93
N ARG A 159 -12.29 13.70 -2.14
CA ARG A 159 -13.50 14.40 -2.58
C ARG A 159 -13.22 15.79 -3.18
N ASN A 160 -11.94 16.15 -3.31
CA ASN A 160 -11.46 17.41 -3.87
C ASN A 160 -10.61 17.13 -5.13
N ARG A 161 -10.06 18.19 -5.73
CA ARG A 161 -9.15 18.12 -6.88
C ARG A 161 -7.73 18.56 -6.55
N ASP A 162 -7.39 18.60 -5.26
CA ASP A 162 -6.09 19.13 -4.78
C ASP A 162 -4.91 18.23 -5.20
N TRP A 163 -5.19 17.00 -5.62
CA TRP A 163 -4.24 16.03 -6.17
C TRP A 163 -3.82 16.30 -7.62
N ILE A 164 -4.46 17.23 -8.32
CA ILE A 164 -4.07 17.63 -9.69
C ILE A 164 -3.00 18.72 -9.58
N PHE A 165 -1.73 18.32 -9.68
CA PHE A 165 -0.60 19.24 -9.55
C PHE A 165 -0.28 19.95 -10.87
N ASP A 166 -0.04 21.26 -10.80
CA ASP A 166 0.56 22.02 -11.90
C ASP A 166 2.09 22.03 -11.70
N PRO A 167 2.91 21.56 -12.66
CA PRO A 167 4.37 21.55 -12.54
C PRO A 167 4.99 22.93 -12.24
N ASN A 168 4.31 24.04 -12.52
CA ASN A 168 4.80 25.38 -12.22
C ASN A 168 4.57 25.78 -10.75
N SER A 169 3.45 25.39 -10.15
CA SER A 169 3.13 25.71 -8.75
C SER A 169 3.56 24.62 -7.76
N ASP A 170 3.59 23.36 -8.23
CA ASP A 170 3.87 22.15 -7.47
C ASP A 170 4.88 21.25 -8.22
N PRO A 171 6.11 21.74 -8.50
CA PRO A 171 7.13 21.04 -9.29
C PRO A 171 7.58 19.69 -8.72
N VAL A 172 7.21 19.38 -7.46
CA VAL A 172 7.44 18.06 -6.85
C VAL A 172 6.84 16.92 -7.68
N ILE A 173 5.80 17.16 -8.48
CA ILE A 173 5.23 16.14 -9.38
C ILE A 173 6.25 15.59 -10.38
N ASN A 174 7.23 16.41 -10.78
CA ASN A 174 8.30 16.01 -11.69
C ASN A 174 9.28 15.01 -11.04
N MET A 175 9.31 14.94 -9.71
CA MET A 175 10.07 13.95 -8.95
C MET A 175 9.28 12.65 -8.75
N LEU A 176 7.96 12.68 -8.98
CA LEU A 176 7.03 11.57 -8.71
C LEU A 176 6.19 11.27 -9.96
N PRO A 177 6.81 10.85 -11.08
CA PRO A 177 6.07 10.54 -12.30
C PRO A 177 5.13 9.35 -12.09
N ASP A 178 4.11 9.25 -12.94
CA ASP A 178 3.15 8.14 -12.97
C ASP A 178 3.82 6.76 -13.01
N THR A 179 4.92 6.63 -13.75
CA THR A 179 5.69 5.37 -13.87
C THR A 179 6.25 4.95 -12.50
N PHE A 180 6.69 5.89 -11.66
CA PHE A 180 7.11 5.59 -10.30
C PHE A 180 5.93 5.12 -9.43
N PHE A 181 4.75 5.73 -9.60
CA PHE A 181 3.54 5.26 -8.92
C PHE A 181 3.11 3.87 -9.39
N LEU A 182 3.22 3.57 -10.69
CA LEU A 182 2.96 2.23 -11.24
C LEU A 182 3.84 1.18 -10.56
N GLU A 183 5.13 1.48 -10.37
CA GLU A 183 6.04 0.59 -9.64
C GLU A 183 5.68 0.46 -8.16
N CYS A 184 5.25 1.54 -7.50
CA CYS A 184 4.73 1.49 -6.13
C CYS A 184 3.51 0.56 -6.03
N PHE A 185 2.55 0.66 -6.96
CA PHE A 185 1.41 -0.25 -7.01
C PHE A 185 1.85 -1.70 -7.30
N GLY A 186 2.84 -1.89 -8.18
CA GLY A 186 3.43 -3.19 -8.45
C GLY A 186 4.03 -3.84 -7.20
N LEU A 187 4.81 -3.08 -6.42
CA LEU A 187 5.35 -3.52 -5.14
C LEU A 187 4.24 -3.84 -4.14
N PHE A 188 3.25 -2.96 -4.00
CA PHE A 188 2.10 -3.18 -3.13
C PHE A 188 1.37 -4.49 -3.45
N PHE A 189 1.00 -4.70 -4.72
CA PHE A 189 0.31 -5.92 -5.15
C PHE A 189 1.21 -7.16 -5.01
N GLY A 190 2.49 -7.05 -5.34
CA GLY A 190 3.46 -8.13 -5.15
C GLY A 190 3.53 -8.59 -3.70
N LEU A 191 3.68 -7.66 -2.75
CA LEU A 191 3.69 -7.94 -1.32
C LEU A 191 2.35 -8.50 -0.83
N PHE A 192 1.25 -7.86 -1.22
CA PHE A 192 -0.09 -8.25 -0.79
C PHE A 192 -0.45 -9.66 -1.27
N LEU A 193 -0.16 -9.97 -2.54
CA LEU A 193 -0.36 -11.31 -3.11
C LEU A 193 0.57 -12.33 -2.44
N ALA A 194 1.85 -12.00 -2.23
CA ALA A 194 2.80 -12.91 -1.58
C ALA A 194 2.34 -13.30 -0.17
N LEU A 195 1.90 -12.32 0.64
CA LEU A 195 1.36 -12.56 1.99
C LEU A 195 0.14 -13.49 1.95
N ASN A 196 -0.82 -13.19 1.07
CA ASN A 196 -2.06 -13.97 0.94
C ASN A 196 -1.80 -15.39 0.41
N VAL A 197 -0.90 -15.54 -0.58
CA VAL A 197 -0.51 -16.85 -1.13
C VAL A 197 0.21 -17.69 -0.08
N MET A 198 1.09 -17.10 0.72
CA MET A 198 1.75 -17.79 1.83
C MET A 198 0.71 -18.35 2.82
N ILE A 199 -0.27 -17.53 3.22
CA ILE A 199 -1.36 -17.97 4.12
C ILE A 199 -2.22 -19.03 3.45
N TYR A 200 -2.51 -18.91 2.16
CA TYR A 200 -3.24 -19.92 1.38
C TYR A 200 -2.53 -21.27 1.38
N VAL A 201 -1.21 -21.30 1.15
CA VAL A 201 -0.41 -22.53 1.17
C VAL A 201 -0.42 -23.17 2.56
N LEU A 202 -0.27 -22.38 3.63
CA LEU A 202 -0.39 -22.86 5.01
C LEU A 202 -1.79 -23.44 5.28
N ALA A 203 -2.84 -22.75 4.82
CA ALA A 203 -4.21 -23.22 4.96
C ALA A 203 -4.47 -24.52 4.20
N LYS A 204 -3.92 -24.68 2.99
CA LYS A 204 -4.09 -25.91 2.21
C LYS A 204 -3.39 -27.10 2.87
N ARG A 205 -2.16 -26.93 3.39
CA ARG A 205 -1.43 -28.00 4.09
C ARG A 205 -2.21 -28.57 5.29
N SER A 206 -3.02 -27.74 5.96
CA SER A 206 -3.88 -28.20 7.07
C SER A 206 -5.00 -29.16 6.66
N LEU A 207 -5.38 -29.16 5.38
CA LEU A 207 -6.37 -30.10 4.84
C LEU A 207 -5.76 -31.47 4.53
N ASP A 208 -4.45 -31.52 4.26
CA ASP A 208 -3.72 -32.75 3.91
C ASP A 208 -3.37 -33.61 5.15
N VAL A 209 -3.53 -33.06 6.37
CA VAL A 209 -3.37 -33.81 7.64
C VAL A 209 -4.65 -34.60 7.94
N LYS A 210 -4.53 -35.93 7.97
CA LYS A 210 -5.64 -36.88 8.16
C LYS A 210 -6.39 -36.59 9.47
N PRO A 211 -7.72 -36.81 9.52
CA PRO A 211 -8.51 -36.65 10.75
C PRO A 211 -8.04 -37.54 11.91
N SER A 212 -7.35 -38.65 11.64
CA SER A 212 -6.80 -39.55 12.66
C SER A 212 -5.63 -38.96 13.46
N ASP A 213 -5.01 -37.90 12.94
CA ASP A 213 -3.78 -37.32 13.47
C ASP A 213 -4.03 -35.91 14.06
N ARG A 214 -5.31 -35.54 14.25
CA ARG A 214 -5.77 -34.23 14.77
C ARG A 214 -6.17 -34.29 16.23
#